data_AF-A0A953RLK7-F1
#
_entry.id   AF-A0A953RLK7-F1
#
_cell.length_a   1.000
_cell.length_b   1.000
_cell.length_c   1.000
_cell.angle_alpha   90.00
_cell.angle_beta   90.00
_cell.angle_gamma   90.00
#
_symmetry.space_group_name_H-M   'P 1'
#
loop_
_entity.id
_entity.type
_entity.pdbx_description
1 polymer ?
#
loop_
_entity_poly.entity_id
_entity_poly.type
_entity_poly.pdbx_seq_one_letter_code
_entity_poly.pdbx_strand_id
1 'polypeptide(L)'
;MNIRVTILTAVLALASSAYAADPPRKSENDSASIGTPVARSSGEADAMRVQGEQRFRANCGRCHAAPHKFPPRMMATIVRHMRVRATITDEDMRLVLFYMTQ
;
A
#
# COMPACT_ATOMS: atom_id res chain seq x y z
N MET A 1 -8.10 -25.40 -36.22
CA MET A 1 -7.98 -23.94 -35.97
C MET A 1 -7.05 -23.71 -34.79
N ASN A 2 -5.81 -24.20 -34.87
CA ASN A 2 -4.99 -24.40 -33.66
C ASN A 2 -3.51 -24.05 -33.86
N ILE A 3 -3.12 -23.52 -35.03
CA ILE A 3 -1.72 -23.18 -35.35
C ILE A 3 -1.40 -21.72 -34.98
N ARG A 4 -2.37 -20.80 -35.12
CA ARG A 4 -2.17 -19.39 -34.76
C ARG A 4 -2.12 -19.18 -33.24
N VAL A 5 -2.83 -20.01 -32.48
CA VAL A 5 -2.85 -19.95 -31.01
C VAL A 5 -1.54 -20.49 -30.41
N THR A 6 -0.96 -21.55 -30.99
CA THR A 6 0.32 -22.10 -30.53
C THR A 6 1.51 -21.21 -30.85
N ILE A 7 1.48 -20.48 -31.98
CA ILE A 7 2.51 -19.48 -32.31
C ILE A 7 2.47 -18.30 -31.33
N LEU A 8 1.28 -17.84 -30.94
CA LEU A 8 1.13 -16.72 -29.98
C LEU A 8 1.62 -17.07 -28.57
N THR A 9 1.45 -18.31 -28.11
CA THR A 9 1.93 -18.75 -26.79
C THR A 9 3.44 -18.99 -26.75
N ALA A 10 4.07 -19.31 -27.88
CA ALA A 10 5.51 -19.57 -27.94
C ALA A 10 6.37 -18.30 -27.85
N VAL A 11 5.84 -17.14 -28.28
CA VAL A 11 6.57 -15.85 -28.22
C VAL A 11 6.57 -15.25 -26.81
N LEU A 12 5.58 -15.57 -25.96
CA LEU A 12 5.45 -14.99 -24.62
C LEU A 12 6.35 -15.65 -23.55
N ALA A 13 6.99 -16.79 -23.86
CA ALA A 13 7.75 -17.60 -22.90
C ALA A 13 9.27 -17.38 -22.90
N LEU A 14 9.80 -16.46 -23.75
CA LEU A 14 11.24 -16.30 -23.97
C LEU A 14 11.85 -15.00 -23.40
N ALA A 15 11.08 -14.17 -22.69
CA ALA A 15 11.58 -12.91 -22.14
C ALA A 15 11.32 -12.81 -20.63
N SER A 16 12.22 -13.34 -19.82
CA SER A 16 12.60 -12.81 -18.48
C SER A 16 13.69 -13.69 -17.85
N SER A 17 14.84 -13.76 -18.51
CA SER A 17 16.09 -14.23 -17.91
C SER A 17 16.83 -13.06 -17.25
N ALA A 18 17.26 -13.28 -16.01
CA ALA A 18 18.33 -12.56 -15.30
C ALA A 18 18.06 -11.11 -14.86
N TYR A 19 17.77 -10.94 -13.56
CA TYR A 19 18.31 -9.78 -12.82
C TYR A 19 19.43 -10.26 -11.90
N ALA A 20 20.57 -9.61 -12.08
CA ALA A 20 21.83 -9.85 -11.42
C ALA A 20 21.82 -9.45 -9.94
N ALA A 21 22.80 -10.00 -9.24
CA ALA A 21 23.10 -9.80 -7.83
C ALA A 21 23.48 -8.35 -7.47
N ASP A 22 23.24 -7.97 -6.21
CA ASP A 22 23.90 -6.85 -5.52
C ASP A 22 24.42 -7.32 -4.14
N PRO A 23 25.70 -7.08 -3.78
CA PRO A 23 26.28 -7.38 -2.47
C PRO A 23 26.26 -6.13 -1.54
N PRO A 24 26.96 -6.15 -0.39
CA PRO A 24 26.40 -6.21 0.95
C PRO A 24 26.07 -4.86 1.63
N ARG A 25 25.32 -5.01 2.73
CA ARG A 25 24.91 -3.99 3.71
C ARG A 25 26.07 -3.10 4.20
N LYS A 26 25.86 -1.79 4.17
CA LYS A 26 26.54 -0.84 5.07
C LYS A 26 25.51 -0.27 6.04
N SER A 27 25.55 -0.77 7.27
CA SER A 27 24.91 -0.13 8.42
C SER A 27 25.74 1.08 8.81
N GLU A 28 25.15 2.26 8.81
CA GLU A 28 25.69 3.42 9.52
C GLU A 28 24.60 3.92 10.46
N ASN A 29 24.72 3.47 11.70
CA ASN A 29 24.13 4.14 12.85
C ASN A 29 24.80 5.52 12.94
N ASP A 30 23.98 6.56 13.05
CA ASP A 30 24.16 7.70 13.96
C ASP A 30 23.63 8.98 13.31
N SER A 31 22.43 9.37 13.72
CA SER A 31 22.32 10.57 14.56
C SER A 31 20.86 10.82 14.89
N ALA A 32 20.59 10.77 16.20
CA ALA A 32 19.41 11.36 16.79
C ALA A 32 19.37 12.85 16.43
N SER A 33 18.58 13.20 15.42
CA SER A 33 18.10 14.56 15.22
C SER A 33 16.74 14.65 15.90
N ILE A 34 16.67 15.46 16.96
CA ILE A 34 15.41 15.88 17.58
C ILE A 34 14.63 16.61 16.48
N GLY A 35 13.75 15.87 15.82
CA GLY A 35 13.04 16.31 14.64
C GLY A 35 12.13 17.48 14.95
N THR A 36 12.51 18.66 14.45
CA THR A 36 11.57 19.73 14.13
C THR A 36 10.45 19.13 13.26
N PRO A 37 9.16 19.42 13.51
CA PRO A 37 8.09 18.91 12.67
C PRO A 37 8.23 19.55 11.28
N VAL A 38 8.87 18.86 10.35
CA VAL A 38 8.87 19.22 8.94
C VAL A 38 7.41 19.23 8.53
N ALA A 39 6.91 20.40 8.13
CA ALA A 39 5.62 20.52 7.49
C ALA A 39 5.62 19.58 6.28
N ARG A 40 4.90 18.46 6.39
CA ARG A 40 4.76 17.50 5.28
C ARG A 40 4.30 18.31 4.07
N SER A 41 5.08 18.23 3.00
CA SER A 41 4.76 18.95 1.77
C SER A 41 3.34 18.59 1.32
N SER A 42 2.58 19.57 0.83
CA SER A 42 1.20 19.35 0.37
C SER A 42 1.08 18.19 -0.62
N GLY A 43 2.07 18.03 -1.50
CA GLY A 43 2.13 16.93 -2.46
C GLY A 43 2.23 15.54 -1.83
N GLU A 44 2.94 15.39 -0.71
CA GLU A 44 3.04 14.11 -0.01
C GLU A 44 1.70 13.74 0.65
N ALA A 45 1.04 14.70 1.29
CA ALA A 45 -0.27 14.48 1.90
C ALA A 45 -1.34 14.11 0.86
N ASP A 46 -1.31 14.75 -0.32
CA ASP A 46 -2.20 14.40 -1.43
C ASP A 46 -1.92 13.02 -1.98
N ALA A 47 -0.64 12.66 -2.16
CA ALA A 47 -0.25 11.32 -2.58
C ALA A 47 -0.74 10.24 -1.59
N MET A 48 -0.58 10.47 -0.28
CA MET A 48 -1.08 9.57 0.76
C MET A 48 -2.61 9.46 0.72
N ARG A 49 -3.32 10.57 0.49
CA ARG A 49 -4.79 10.56 0.40
C ARG A 49 -5.28 9.74 -0.79
N VAL A 50 -4.68 9.93 -1.97
CA VAL A 50 -5.02 9.18 -3.19
C VAL A 50 -4.71 7.69 -3.03
N GLN A 51 -3.53 7.36 -2.49
CA GLN A 51 -3.17 5.97 -2.23
C GLN A 51 -4.10 5.33 -1.20
N GLY A 52 -4.43 6.05 -0.13
CA GLY A 52 -5.37 5.59 0.89
C GLY A 52 -6.78 5.34 0.33
N GLU A 53 -7.27 6.21 -0.54
CA GLU A 53 -8.54 6.01 -1.25
C GLU A 53 -8.52 4.74 -2.11
N GLN A 54 -7.43 4.50 -2.85
CA GLN A 54 -7.26 3.29 -3.64
C GLN A 54 -7.28 2.04 -2.76
N ARG A 55 -6.54 2.03 -1.64
CA ARG A 55 -6.51 0.89 -0.72
C ARG A 55 -7.84 0.68 -0.01
N PHE A 56 -8.58 1.76 0.28
CA PHE A 56 -9.92 1.69 0.82
C PHE A 56 -10.87 1.00 -0.17
N ARG A 57 -10.86 1.38 -1.45
CA ARG A 57 -11.70 0.73 -2.48
C ARG A 57 -11.34 -0.74 -2.70
N ALA A 58 -10.07 -1.11 -2.58
CA ALA A 58 -9.61 -2.48 -2.79
C ALA A 58 -9.97 -3.41 -1.61
N ASN A 59 -9.91 -2.90 -0.37
CA ASN A 59 -10.00 -3.72 0.83
C ASN A 59 -11.31 -3.56 1.60
N CYS A 60 -11.91 -2.37 1.60
CA CYS A 60 -13.13 -2.05 2.32
C CYS A 60 -14.36 -2.27 1.42
N GLY A 61 -15.56 -2.39 2.02
CA GLY A 61 -16.79 -2.64 1.25
C GLY A 61 -17.03 -4.11 0.87
N ARG A 62 -16.00 -4.97 0.94
CA ARG A 62 -16.09 -6.39 0.58
C ARG A 62 -17.04 -7.19 1.47
N CYS A 63 -17.09 -6.86 2.76
CA CYS A 63 -17.88 -7.62 3.75
C CYS A 63 -19.11 -6.85 4.25
N HIS A 64 -19.06 -5.52 4.26
CA HIS A 64 -20.16 -4.66 4.68
C HIS A 64 -19.97 -3.26 4.09
N ALA A 65 -21.04 -2.46 4.05
CA ALA A 65 -20.95 -1.05 3.69
C ALA A 65 -20.05 -0.29 4.68
N ALA A 66 -19.28 0.67 4.19
CA ALA A 66 -18.43 1.49 5.05
C ALA A 66 -19.30 2.27 6.06
N PRO A 67 -18.90 2.33 7.35
CA PRO A 67 -19.63 3.07 8.35
C PRO A 67 -19.52 4.58 8.12
N HIS A 68 -20.37 5.34 8.82
CA HIS A 68 -20.21 6.80 8.90
C HIS A 68 -18.84 7.17 9.52
N LYS A 69 -18.39 8.42 9.31
CA LYS A 69 -17.13 8.89 9.87
C LYS A 69 -17.16 8.82 11.40
N PHE A 70 -16.24 8.05 11.97
CA PHE A 70 -15.96 8.04 13.41
C PHE A 70 -14.85 9.03 13.76
N PRO A 71 -14.74 9.45 15.04
CA PRO A 71 -13.57 10.18 15.51
C PRO A 71 -12.27 9.42 15.20
N PRO A 72 -11.14 10.12 14.88
CA PRO A 72 -9.92 9.48 14.40
C PRO A 72 -9.38 8.35 15.30
N ARG A 73 -9.49 8.50 16.63
CA ARG A 73 -9.09 7.47 17.61
C ARG A 73 -9.89 6.18 17.47
N MET A 74 -11.20 6.30 17.28
CA MET A 74 -12.09 5.14 17.12
C MET A 74 -11.85 4.48 15.76
N MET A 75 -11.67 5.29 14.69
CA MET A 75 -11.35 4.77 13.37
C MET A 75 -10.05 3.96 13.37
N ALA A 76 -9.01 4.44 14.06
CA ALA A 76 -7.75 3.71 14.21
C ALA A 76 -7.93 2.32 14.84
N THR A 77 -8.74 2.21 15.89
CA THR A 77 -9.06 0.92 16.53
C THR A 77 -9.80 0.00 15.58
N ILE A 78 -10.80 0.51 14.86
CA ILE A 78 -11.60 -0.27 13.91
C ILE A 78 -10.71 -0.79 12.77
N VAL A 79 -9.94 0.08 12.11
CA VAL A 79 -9.08 -0.29 10.97
C VAL A 79 -7.98 -1.27 11.42
N ARG A 80 -7.46 -1.14 12.64
CA ARG A 80 -6.52 -2.12 13.22
C ARG A 80 -7.16 -3.50 13.40
N HIS A 81 -8.41 -3.58 13.83
CA HIS A 81 -9.13 -4.87 13.89
C HIS A 81 -9.43 -5.42 12.48
N MET A 82 -9.81 -4.54 11.55
CA MET A 82 -10.03 -4.91 10.15
C MET A 82 -8.76 -5.39 9.45
N ARG A 83 -7.57 -4.95 9.87
CA ARG A 83 -6.31 -5.46 9.33
C ARG A 83 -6.23 -6.99 9.38
N VAL A 84 -6.57 -7.56 10.54
CA VAL A 84 -6.56 -9.02 10.73
C VAL A 84 -7.72 -9.67 9.99
N ARG A 85 -8.92 -9.08 10.05
CA ARG A 85 -10.16 -9.70 9.52
C ARG A 85 -10.25 -9.65 7.99
N ALA A 86 -9.77 -8.57 7.39
CA ALA A 86 -9.83 -8.30 5.95
C ALA A 86 -8.45 -8.47 5.27
N THR A 87 -7.49 -9.09 5.96
CA THR A 87 -6.14 -9.38 5.45
C THR A 87 -5.45 -8.15 4.84
N ILE A 88 -5.54 -7.02 5.53
CA ILE A 88 -4.93 -5.75 5.10
C ILE A 88 -3.47 -5.77 5.56
N THR A 89 -2.55 -5.28 4.74
CA THR A 89 -1.14 -5.12 5.15
C THR A 89 -0.99 -3.99 6.16
N ASP A 90 0.15 -3.91 6.85
CA ASP A 90 0.43 -2.77 7.72
C ASP A 90 0.47 -1.43 6.97
N GLU A 91 0.95 -1.45 5.72
CA GLU A 91 1.07 -0.25 4.92
C GLU A 91 -0.29 0.23 4.42
N ASP A 92 -1.09 -0.69 3.88
CA ASP A 92 -2.46 -0.43 3.46
C ASP A 92 -3.29 0.08 4.64
N MET A 93 -3.11 -0.49 5.84
CA MET A 93 -3.77 -0.01 7.06
C MET A 93 -3.44 1.46 7.35
N ARG A 94 -2.17 1.88 7.22
CA ARG A 94 -1.76 3.29 7.46
C ARG A 94 -2.37 4.23 6.43
N LEU A 95 -2.33 3.86 5.15
CA LEU A 95 -2.87 4.66 4.06
C LEU A 95 -4.40 4.80 4.16
N VAL A 96 -5.09 3.69 4.42
CA VAL A 96 -6.54 3.69 4.66
C VAL A 96 -6.90 4.54 5.86
N LEU A 97 -6.16 4.39 6.97
CA LEU A 97 -6.43 5.19 8.17
C LEU A 97 -6.25 6.68 7.88
N PHE A 98 -5.16 7.07 7.21
CA PHE A 98 -4.94 8.46 6.80
C PHE A 98 -6.14 8.98 6.00
N TYR A 99 -6.53 8.28 4.93
CA TYR A 99 -7.68 8.65 4.10
C TYR A 99 -8.99 8.79 4.88
N MET A 100 -9.26 7.92 5.85
CA MET A 100 -10.50 7.94 6.63
C MET A 100 -10.54 9.01 7.74
N THR A 101 -9.40 9.59 8.10
CA THR A 101 -9.28 10.56 9.20
C THR A 101 -8.92 11.99 8.79
N GLN A 102 -8.68 12.24 7.50
CA GLN A 102 -8.73 13.59 6.94
C GLN A 102 -10.19 14.07 6.86
#